data_AF-A0AAV4NGR4-F1
#
_entry.id   AF-A0AAV4NGR4-F1
#
_cell.length_a   1.000
_cell.length_b   1.000
_cell.length_c   1.000
_cell.angle_alpha   90.00
_cell.angle_beta   90.00
_cell.angle_gamma   90.00
#
_symmetry.space_group_name_H-M   'P 1'
#
loop_
_entity.id
_entity.type
_entity.pdbx_description
1 polymer ?
#
loop_
_entity_poly.entity_id
_entity_poly.type
_entity_poly.pdbx_seq_one_letter_code
_entity_poly.pdbx_strand_id
1 'polypeptide(L)'
;STLLSIKCYKKASAVKLTVNRETTNKFIHSSVHFLSWRALSRFSPLLSVEALRLSLYGYTRRKLSIRDHSIQLISPDNFNLQNEEKEIKSDSSEDEGYFATLPLPEPKWGSEPDYLEFSSQVTLEFFLEELRDILASELENHSYNTVGSFLEFYDDFSRQSLPLYDFYRGYNAKILPESMSCVGLGCSLMEHMKSVMGNCYPEMKSALFLASCEEMVSEIDVYTSSSPPSQSFSVKEHVLVVLKIRMEGRDGYILLDPGYHVNIPVIVMSDGLFPNTGWFLLSNTAKSKKEYNYSCVGSYIEWQVKETRCGKVNSWSNLIYVGRKFLNYINVSEKRNLVFNFRTIVKRDKKQPVAGLYCNLEGDERFTFFFHDESCKRVEVKIPFDYFQGSRENNHFECAISTCAAQIGFNETLVSRMIEGVIEAYFNSEFMPFVRNLNTEIDEE
;
A
#
# COMPACT_ATOMS: atom_id res chain seq x y z
N SER A 1 56.29 -35.75 27.03
CA SER A 1 55.83 -35.44 28.39
C SER A 1 54.48 -34.75 28.34
N THR A 2 53.41 -35.54 28.43
CA THR A 2 52.31 -35.45 29.41
C THR A 2 51.99 -34.09 30.07
N LEU A 3 50.72 -33.65 29.92
CA LEU A 3 49.82 -32.83 30.79
C LEU A 3 50.35 -31.53 31.44
N LEU A 4 49.60 -30.42 31.49
CA LEU A 4 48.39 -30.24 32.32
C LEU A 4 47.60 -28.96 31.93
N SER A 5 46.28 -29.00 32.18
CA SER A 5 45.33 -27.89 32.04
C SER A 5 45.32 -26.96 33.25
N ILE A 6 44.95 -25.68 33.05
CA ILE A 6 44.24 -24.86 34.07
C ILE A 6 43.16 -24.01 33.38
N LYS A 7 41.89 -24.25 33.74
CA LYS A 7 40.79 -23.29 33.60
C LYS A 7 40.80 -22.34 34.80
N CYS A 8 40.53 -21.04 34.59
CA CYS A 8 39.91 -20.22 35.62
C CYS A 8 39.12 -19.04 35.01
N TYR A 9 37.87 -18.90 35.47
CA TYR A 9 36.93 -17.82 35.20
C TYR A 9 37.33 -16.51 35.90
N LYS A 10 36.99 -15.34 35.32
CA LYS A 10 36.38 -14.22 36.09
C LYS A 10 35.83 -13.10 35.21
N LYS A 11 34.69 -12.59 35.70
CA LYS A 11 33.85 -11.46 35.26
C LYS A 11 34.63 -10.17 34.96
N ALA A 12 34.15 -9.40 33.99
CA ALA A 12 34.39 -7.96 33.91
C ALA A 12 33.06 -7.22 33.75
N SER A 13 32.99 -6.09 34.44
CA SER A 13 31.79 -5.45 34.96
C SER A 13 31.25 -4.36 34.04
N ALA A 14 29.95 -4.11 34.15
CA ALA A 14 29.25 -2.97 33.55
C ALA A 14 29.84 -1.65 34.06
N VAL A 15 30.31 -0.80 33.15
CA VAL A 15 30.67 0.60 33.43
C VAL A 15 29.41 1.43 33.33
N LYS A 16 28.98 1.97 34.48
CA LYS A 16 27.88 2.93 34.62
C LYS A 16 28.48 4.33 34.41
N LEU A 17 28.22 4.94 33.25
CA LEU A 17 28.58 6.34 33.00
C LEU A 17 27.46 7.23 33.52
N THR A 18 27.71 7.89 34.65
CA THR A 18 26.86 8.95 35.20
C THR A 18 27.23 10.26 34.48
N VAL A 19 26.31 10.82 33.68
CA VAL A 19 26.48 12.14 33.07
C VAL A 19 25.96 13.19 34.03
N ASN A 20 26.86 14.04 34.50
CA ASN A 20 26.54 15.15 35.39
C ASN A 20 26.02 16.35 34.57
N ARG A 21 24.80 16.81 34.89
CA ARG A 21 24.17 17.99 34.28
C ARG A 21 24.65 19.24 35.02
N GLU A 22 25.70 19.90 34.54
CA GLU A 22 26.01 21.28 34.90
C GLU A 22 27.10 21.87 34.00
N THR A 23 26.69 22.43 32.85
CA THR A 23 27.34 23.56 32.16
C THR A 23 26.53 23.90 30.90
N THR A 24 25.29 24.31 31.11
CA THR A 24 24.54 25.12 30.14
C THR A 24 24.87 26.59 30.36
N ASN A 25 25.06 27.33 29.26
CA ASN A 25 25.31 28.77 29.16
C ASN A 25 26.78 29.23 29.23
N LYS A 26 27.46 29.17 28.09
CA LYS A 26 28.21 30.29 27.49
C LYS A 26 28.81 29.85 26.14
N PHE A 27 28.75 30.74 25.15
CA PHE A 27 29.15 30.64 23.74
C PHE A 27 28.01 30.51 22.73
N ILE A 28 27.29 31.63 22.59
CA ILE A 28 26.70 32.08 21.32
C ILE A 28 27.70 33.10 20.74
N HIS A 29 27.90 33.06 19.42
CA HIS A 29 28.78 33.87 18.57
C HIS A 29 30.29 33.53 18.56
N SER A 30 30.70 32.72 17.59
CA SER A 30 31.75 33.11 16.64
C SER A 30 31.79 32.18 15.42
N SER A 31 31.95 32.81 14.26
CA SER A 31 32.12 32.25 12.92
C SER A 31 33.29 31.28 12.84
N VAL A 32 33.17 30.19 12.09
CA VAL A 32 34.34 29.41 11.63
C VAL A 32 34.27 29.20 10.12
N HIS A 33 35.31 29.74 9.50
CA HIS A 33 35.66 29.73 8.09
C HIS A 33 35.83 28.33 7.50
N PHE A 34 35.56 28.26 6.19
CA PHE A 34 36.05 27.25 5.24
C PHE A 34 37.52 26.86 5.54
N LEU A 35 37.74 25.60 5.92
CA LEU A 35 39.06 24.97 5.84
C LEU A 35 39.11 24.08 4.60
N SER A 36 40.14 24.31 3.79
CA SER A 36 40.34 23.68 2.49
C SER A 36 40.56 22.16 2.59
N TRP A 37 40.09 21.44 1.57
CA TRP A 37 40.22 19.99 1.37
C TRP A 37 41.65 19.44 1.26
N ARG A 38 42.69 20.29 1.37
CA ARG A 38 44.11 19.89 1.20
C ARG A 38 44.80 19.37 2.47
N ALA A 39 44.14 19.30 3.62
CA ALA A 39 44.77 18.91 4.89
C ALA A 39 44.47 17.47 5.37
N LEU A 40 43.66 16.67 4.64
CA LEU A 40 43.30 15.30 5.06
C LEU A 40 43.97 14.17 4.26
N SER A 41 44.92 14.47 3.37
CA SER A 41 45.61 13.46 2.56
C SER A 41 46.88 12.87 3.19
N ARG A 42 47.03 12.92 4.52
CA ARG A 42 48.26 12.46 5.20
C ARG A 42 48.00 11.66 6.49
N PHE A 43 47.03 10.75 6.53
CA PHE A 43 47.08 9.61 7.47
C PHE A 43 46.26 8.41 6.92
N SER A 44 46.98 7.34 6.59
CA SER A 44 46.56 5.95 6.32
C SER A 44 45.64 5.63 5.11
N PRO A 45 46.01 4.70 4.21
CA PRO A 45 45.18 4.29 3.08
C PRO A 45 44.43 2.99 3.44
N LEU A 46 43.23 3.05 4.02
CA LEU A 46 42.37 1.86 4.19
C LEU A 46 40.91 2.19 4.54
N LEU A 47 40.39 3.32 4.09
CA LEU A 47 38.96 3.67 4.21
C LEU A 47 38.52 4.29 2.88
N SER A 48 37.55 3.68 2.20
CA SER A 48 36.96 4.29 1.00
C SER A 48 36.24 5.58 1.41
N VAL A 49 36.33 6.60 0.55
CA VAL A 49 35.65 7.89 0.75
C VAL A 49 34.13 7.68 0.88
N GLU A 50 33.57 6.65 0.23
CA GLU A 50 32.18 6.18 0.36
C GLU A 50 31.80 5.80 1.80
N ALA A 51 32.65 5.01 2.49
CA ALA A 51 32.36 4.53 3.85
C ALA A 51 32.42 5.67 4.88
N LEU A 52 33.30 6.65 4.67
CA LEU A 52 33.36 7.88 5.49
C LEU A 52 32.15 8.79 5.22
N ARG A 53 31.68 8.87 3.97
CA ARG A 53 30.48 9.65 3.60
C ARG A 53 29.22 9.06 4.26
N LEU A 54 29.07 7.72 4.26
CA LEU A 54 27.94 7.02 4.89
C LEU A 54 27.97 7.07 6.43
N SER A 55 29.15 6.96 7.05
CA SER A 55 29.33 7.05 8.51
C SER A 55 29.00 8.44 9.07
N LEU A 56 29.41 9.51 8.36
CA LEU A 56 29.11 10.90 8.76
C LEU A 56 27.62 11.25 8.60
N TYR A 57 26.92 10.65 7.62
CA TYR A 57 25.47 10.79 7.46
C TYR A 57 24.69 10.08 8.58
N GLY A 58 25.11 8.88 9.00
CA GLY A 58 24.51 8.18 10.14
C GLY A 58 24.67 8.92 11.48
N TYR A 59 25.76 9.67 11.66
CA TYR A 59 26.03 10.41 12.91
C TYR A 59 25.27 11.73 13.02
N THR A 60 24.96 12.40 11.90
CA THR A 60 24.23 13.68 11.90
C THR A 60 22.71 13.50 12.13
N ARG A 61 22.13 12.34 11.76
CA ARG A 61 20.70 12.05 11.99
C ARG A 61 20.32 11.82 13.47
N ARG A 62 21.26 11.41 14.34
CA ARG A 62 20.99 11.20 15.79
C ARG A 62 20.86 12.48 16.63
N LYS A 63 21.04 13.68 16.06
CA LYS A 63 20.93 14.96 16.79
C LYS A 63 19.80 15.89 16.33
N LEU A 64 18.98 15.50 15.36
CA LEU A 64 17.77 16.25 14.98
C LEU A 64 16.54 15.57 15.57
N SER A 65 16.31 15.88 16.84
CA SER A 65 15.05 15.63 17.53
C SER A 65 13.95 16.48 16.91
N ILE A 66 12.90 15.79 16.44
CA ILE A 66 11.50 16.17 16.29
C ILE A 66 11.22 17.60 16.76
N ARG A 67 11.04 18.50 15.80
CA ARG A 67 10.19 19.69 15.95
C ARG A 67 9.05 19.52 14.98
N ASP A 68 7.84 19.66 15.50
CA ASP A 68 6.57 19.70 14.77
C ASP A 68 6.75 20.34 13.39
N HIS A 69 6.54 19.54 12.35
CA HIS A 69 6.24 20.05 11.03
C HIS A 69 4.77 19.72 10.80
N SER A 70 3.92 20.67 11.19
CA SER A 70 2.61 20.83 10.58
C SER A 70 2.82 20.94 9.07
N ILE A 71 2.59 19.83 8.37
CA ILE A 71 2.48 19.81 6.92
C ILE A 71 1.25 20.63 6.60
N GLN A 72 1.45 21.88 6.18
CA GLN A 72 0.41 22.62 5.48
C GLN A 72 0.20 21.89 4.15
N LEU A 73 -0.93 21.19 4.06
CA LEU A 73 -1.47 20.69 2.81
C LEU A 73 -1.60 21.88 1.85
N ILE A 74 -0.79 21.88 0.80
CA ILE A 74 -0.91 22.84 -0.29
C ILE A 74 -2.23 22.53 -1.00
N SER A 75 -3.06 23.56 -1.12
CA SER A 75 -4.34 23.56 -1.84
C SER A 75 -4.20 23.00 -3.26
N PRO A 76 -5.18 22.22 -3.78
CA PRO A 76 -5.10 21.57 -5.08
C PRO A 76 -5.45 22.54 -6.21
N ASP A 77 -4.74 23.65 -6.32
CA ASP A 77 -4.80 24.54 -7.47
C ASP A 77 -3.37 24.74 -7.97
N ASN A 78 -2.88 23.76 -8.73
CA ASN A 78 -1.88 23.87 -9.81
C ASN A 78 -1.21 22.52 -10.07
N PHE A 79 -1.91 21.59 -10.72
CA PHE A 79 -1.25 20.61 -11.58
C PHE A 79 -2.09 20.39 -12.83
N ASN A 80 -1.67 21.08 -13.89
CA ASN A 80 -2.21 20.95 -15.23
C ASN A 80 -1.51 19.76 -15.92
N LEU A 81 -2.10 18.56 -15.80
CA LEU A 81 -1.69 17.34 -16.50
C LEU A 81 -2.46 17.15 -17.82
N GLN A 82 -2.69 18.23 -18.59
CA GLN A 82 -3.38 18.18 -19.89
C GLN A 82 -2.48 18.26 -21.13
N ASN A 83 -1.16 18.34 -20.99
CA ASN A 83 -0.28 18.46 -22.16
C ASN A 83 0.44 17.15 -22.49
N GLU A 84 -0.31 16.15 -22.94
CA GLU A 84 0.22 15.08 -23.82
C GLU A 84 -0.89 14.34 -24.59
N GLU A 85 -1.92 15.06 -25.06
CA GLU A 85 -2.83 14.56 -26.10
C GLU A 85 -2.51 15.28 -27.42
N LYS A 86 -1.63 14.69 -28.23
CA LYS A 86 -1.52 15.07 -29.64
C LYS A 86 -2.49 14.23 -30.45
N GLU A 87 -3.45 14.92 -31.06
CA GLU A 87 -4.41 14.42 -32.05
C GLU A 87 -3.73 13.49 -33.08
N ILE A 88 -4.19 12.24 -33.13
CA ILE A 88 -4.14 11.42 -34.33
C ILE A 88 -5.58 11.36 -34.82
N LYS A 89 -5.92 12.19 -35.82
CA LYS A 89 -7.15 12.03 -36.58
C LYS A 89 -6.95 10.88 -37.57
N SER A 90 -7.59 9.75 -37.32
CA SER A 90 -7.87 8.75 -38.35
C SER A 90 -9.38 8.67 -38.55
N ASP A 91 -9.82 9.17 -39.71
CA ASP A 91 -11.12 8.87 -40.28
C ASP A 91 -11.25 7.35 -40.47
N SER A 92 -12.22 6.74 -39.79
CA SER A 92 -12.86 5.52 -40.26
C SER A 92 -14.31 5.51 -39.82
N SER A 93 -15.15 5.59 -40.84
CA SER A 93 -16.60 5.51 -40.88
C SER A 93 -17.18 4.29 -40.17
N GLU A 94 -18.30 4.55 -39.49
CA GLU A 94 -19.52 3.74 -39.40
C GLU A 94 -19.36 2.20 -39.34
N ASP A 95 -19.44 1.69 -38.11
CA ASP A 95 -20.09 0.40 -37.84
C ASP A 95 -20.74 0.48 -36.44
N GLU A 96 -21.94 1.06 -36.37
CA GLU A 96 -22.81 1.02 -35.17
C GLU A 96 -23.38 -0.39 -35.00
N GLY A 97 -22.50 -1.33 -34.64
CA GLY A 97 -22.88 -2.58 -34.01
C GLY A 97 -23.06 -2.36 -32.52
N TYR A 98 -24.18 -2.82 -31.96
CA TYR A 98 -24.46 -2.95 -30.53
C TYR A 98 -23.38 -3.82 -29.84
N PHE A 99 -22.17 -3.31 -29.66
CA PHE A 99 -21.23 -3.83 -28.68
C PHE A 99 -21.73 -3.33 -27.34
N ALA A 100 -22.20 -4.24 -26.49
CA ALA A 100 -22.41 -3.94 -25.08
C ALA A 100 -21.11 -3.32 -24.57
N THR A 101 -21.13 -2.01 -24.31
CA THR A 101 -19.95 -1.32 -23.79
C THR A 101 -19.68 -1.87 -22.40
N LEU A 102 -18.53 -2.52 -22.24
CA LEU A 102 -18.07 -3.11 -20.98
C LEU A 102 -18.23 -2.10 -19.83
N PRO A 103 -18.58 -2.54 -18.60
CA PRO A 103 -18.80 -1.63 -17.48
C PRO A 103 -17.57 -0.78 -17.13
N LEU A 104 -16.37 -1.33 -17.36
CA LEU A 104 -15.08 -0.68 -17.17
C LEU A 104 -14.41 -0.37 -18.52
N PRO A 105 -13.67 0.76 -18.61
CA PRO A 105 -12.90 1.08 -19.80
C PRO A 105 -11.71 0.14 -19.97
N GLU A 106 -11.24 0.01 -21.21
CA GLU A 106 -10.02 -0.76 -21.51
C GLU A 106 -8.82 -0.27 -20.68
N PRO A 107 -8.01 -1.19 -20.13
CA PRO A 107 -6.79 -0.84 -19.44
C PRO A 107 -5.77 -0.16 -20.36
N LYS A 108 -5.19 0.94 -19.89
CA LYS A 108 -4.15 1.69 -20.58
C LYS A 108 -2.78 1.39 -19.98
N TRP A 109 -1.84 1.11 -20.87
CA TRP A 109 -0.49 0.68 -20.54
C TRP A 109 0.53 1.69 -21.04
N GLY A 110 1.50 2.02 -20.19
CA GLY A 110 2.62 2.90 -20.53
C GLY A 110 3.78 2.16 -21.18
N SER A 111 4.95 2.78 -21.12
CA SER A 111 6.19 2.14 -21.51
C SER A 111 6.55 0.96 -20.60
N GLU A 112 7.47 0.13 -21.06
CA GLU A 112 8.21 -0.75 -20.15
C GLU A 112 8.92 0.13 -19.09
N PRO A 113 8.94 -0.29 -17.81
CA PRO A 113 9.72 0.40 -16.79
C PRO A 113 11.23 0.23 -17.01
N ASP A 114 11.97 1.30 -16.75
CA ASP A 114 13.42 1.25 -16.58
C ASP A 114 13.77 0.49 -15.30
N TYR A 115 15.06 0.33 -14.99
CA TYR A 115 15.51 -0.30 -13.75
C TYR A 115 16.36 0.66 -12.91
N LEU A 116 16.27 0.51 -11.59
CA LEU A 116 17.24 1.08 -10.67
C LEU A 116 18.39 0.10 -10.45
N GLU A 117 19.62 0.52 -10.74
CA GLU A 117 20.79 -0.35 -10.66
C GLU A 117 21.47 -0.32 -9.29
N PHE A 118 21.81 -1.50 -8.78
CA PHE A 118 22.58 -1.69 -7.56
C PHE A 118 23.85 -2.47 -7.87
N SER A 119 25.00 -1.87 -7.57
CA SER A 119 26.32 -2.47 -7.82
C SER A 119 26.70 -3.56 -6.82
N SER A 120 25.99 -3.64 -5.69
CA SER A 120 26.24 -4.65 -4.66
C SER A 120 25.00 -4.90 -3.81
N GLN A 121 24.99 -6.04 -3.13
CA GLN A 121 24.01 -6.35 -2.09
C GLN A 121 23.98 -5.29 -0.99
N VAL A 122 25.14 -4.76 -0.57
CA VAL A 122 25.23 -3.77 0.51
C VAL A 122 24.48 -2.48 0.16
N THR A 123 24.63 -2.00 -1.09
CA THR A 123 23.89 -0.82 -1.56
C THR A 123 22.39 -1.05 -1.63
N LEU A 124 21.97 -2.26 -2.03
CA LEU A 124 20.56 -2.64 -2.02
C LEU A 124 20.01 -2.69 -0.59
N GLU A 125 20.77 -3.23 0.37
CA GLU A 125 20.34 -3.31 1.78
C GLU A 125 20.08 -1.94 2.40
N PHE A 126 20.97 -0.95 2.19
CA PHE A 126 20.73 0.42 2.64
C PHE A 126 19.48 1.05 2.02
N PHE A 127 19.25 0.80 0.73
CA PHE A 127 18.04 1.25 0.04
C PHE A 127 16.78 0.61 0.63
N LEU A 128 16.83 -0.69 0.93
CA LEU A 128 15.72 -1.42 1.54
C LEU A 128 15.42 -0.97 2.98
N GLU A 129 16.42 -0.52 3.75
CA GLU A 129 16.20 0.06 5.08
C GLU A 129 15.37 1.34 5.00
N GLU A 130 15.72 2.27 4.11
CA GLU A 130 14.91 3.50 3.92
C GLU A 130 13.51 3.17 3.37
N LEU A 131 13.39 2.19 2.45
CA LEU A 131 12.07 1.74 1.96
C LEU A 131 11.19 1.16 3.07
N ARG A 132 11.77 0.38 4.00
CA ARG A 132 11.03 -0.17 5.14
C ARG A 132 10.48 0.95 6.04
N ASP A 133 11.27 1.99 6.28
CA ASP A 133 10.84 3.13 7.09
C ASP A 133 9.73 3.92 6.41
N ILE A 134 9.84 4.16 5.10
CA ILE A 134 8.80 4.83 4.30
C ILE A 134 7.51 4.02 4.29
N LEU A 135 7.58 2.72 3.94
CA LEU A 135 6.42 1.83 3.91
C LEU A 135 5.74 1.74 5.29
N ALA A 136 6.52 1.58 6.36
CA ALA A 136 5.99 1.54 7.71
C ALA A 136 5.28 2.84 8.11
N SER A 137 5.83 3.99 7.70
CA SER A 137 5.20 5.29 7.90
C SER A 137 3.89 5.41 7.11
N GLU A 138 3.83 4.95 5.86
CA GLU A 138 2.60 4.98 5.06
C GLU A 138 1.49 4.11 5.68
N LEU A 139 1.83 2.90 6.11
CA LEU A 139 0.88 1.99 6.75
C LEU A 139 0.33 2.57 8.06
N GLU A 140 1.17 3.25 8.85
CA GLU A 140 0.79 3.85 10.12
C GLU A 140 -0.04 5.13 9.93
N ASN A 141 0.31 5.97 8.95
CA ASN A 141 -0.33 7.28 8.77
C ASN A 141 -1.65 7.21 8.00
N HIS A 142 -1.79 6.26 7.07
CA HIS A 142 -2.97 6.17 6.21
C HIS A 142 -3.77 4.90 6.49
N SER A 143 -5.07 5.07 6.77
CA SER A 143 -6.00 3.95 6.86
C SER A 143 -6.37 3.45 5.47
N TYR A 144 -6.55 2.13 5.30
CA TYR A 144 -7.20 1.58 4.11
C TYR A 144 -8.70 1.83 4.25
N ASN A 145 -9.29 2.64 3.38
CA ASN A 145 -10.68 3.06 3.49
C ASN A 145 -11.34 3.05 2.11
N THR A 146 -12.28 2.13 1.93
CA THR A 146 -13.13 1.99 0.72
C THR A 146 -14.56 2.46 0.97
N VAL A 147 -14.91 2.74 2.22
CA VAL A 147 -16.25 3.22 2.60
C VAL A 147 -16.46 4.64 2.09
N GLY A 148 -15.48 5.53 2.23
CA GLY A 148 -15.63 6.92 1.79
C GLY A 148 -15.86 7.06 0.29
N SER A 149 -15.05 6.40 -0.55
CA SER A 149 -15.23 6.43 -2.01
C SER A 149 -16.60 5.88 -2.45
N PHE A 150 -17.10 4.85 -1.77
CA PHE A 150 -18.43 4.31 -2.02
C PHE A 150 -19.55 5.29 -1.66
N LEU A 151 -19.43 5.98 -0.53
CA LEU A 151 -20.42 6.98 -0.10
C LEU A 151 -20.42 8.20 -1.01
N GLU A 152 -19.25 8.69 -1.43
CA GLU A 152 -19.17 9.78 -2.42
C GLU A 152 -19.84 9.39 -3.73
N PHE A 153 -19.62 8.15 -4.20
CA PHE A 153 -20.28 7.62 -5.40
C PHE A 153 -21.80 7.54 -5.23
N TYR A 154 -22.29 7.08 -4.08
CA TYR A 154 -23.72 7.04 -3.76
C TYR A 154 -24.35 8.44 -3.67
N ASP A 155 -23.66 9.39 -3.04
CA ASP A 155 -24.10 10.79 -2.92
C ASP A 155 -24.14 11.49 -4.29
N ASP A 156 -23.15 11.22 -5.15
CA ASP A 156 -23.12 11.71 -6.54
C ASP A 156 -24.27 11.11 -7.36
N PHE A 157 -24.53 9.81 -7.22
CA PHE A 157 -25.65 9.14 -7.88
C PHE A 157 -26.99 9.74 -7.45
N SER A 158 -27.19 9.90 -6.13
CA SER A 158 -28.45 10.37 -5.54
C SER A 158 -28.80 11.81 -5.92
N ARG A 159 -27.83 12.59 -6.39
CA ARG A 159 -28.02 13.95 -6.93
C ARG A 159 -28.36 13.99 -8.41
N GLN A 160 -28.34 12.86 -9.10
CA GLN A 160 -28.64 12.74 -10.52
C GLN A 160 -29.96 12.00 -10.75
N SER A 161 -30.44 12.06 -11.99
CA SER A 161 -31.66 11.36 -12.44
C SER A 161 -31.37 10.27 -13.47
N LEU A 162 -30.10 9.88 -13.61
CA LEU A 162 -29.67 8.84 -14.53
C LEU A 162 -29.84 7.45 -13.89
N PRO A 163 -30.21 6.42 -14.68
CA PRO A 163 -30.08 5.03 -14.24
C PRO A 163 -28.64 4.72 -13.80
N LEU A 164 -28.46 3.85 -12.79
CA LEU A 164 -27.14 3.58 -12.20
C LEU A 164 -26.10 3.14 -13.24
N TYR A 165 -26.50 2.33 -14.22
CA TYR A 165 -25.61 1.86 -15.29
C TYR A 165 -25.03 3.01 -16.12
N ASP A 166 -25.88 3.94 -16.56
CA ASP A 166 -25.46 5.09 -17.37
C ASP A 166 -24.63 6.06 -16.53
N PHE A 167 -25.04 6.28 -15.28
CA PHE A 167 -24.29 7.07 -14.32
C PHE A 167 -22.90 6.46 -14.09
N TYR A 168 -22.81 5.16 -13.81
CA TYR A 168 -21.55 4.47 -13.56
C TYR A 168 -20.63 4.54 -14.77
N ARG A 169 -21.13 4.29 -15.99
CA ARG A 169 -20.32 4.41 -17.22
C ARG A 169 -19.71 5.80 -17.37
N GLY A 170 -20.51 6.85 -17.16
CA GLY A 170 -20.04 8.24 -17.20
C GLY A 170 -19.29 8.72 -15.96
N TYR A 171 -19.26 7.93 -14.87
CA TYR A 171 -18.68 8.35 -13.60
C TYR A 171 -17.16 8.43 -13.68
N ASN A 172 -16.63 9.59 -13.28
CA ASN A 172 -15.21 9.85 -13.14
C ASN A 172 -14.78 9.54 -11.70
N ALA A 173 -14.26 8.35 -11.48
CA ALA A 173 -13.71 7.96 -10.18
C ALA A 173 -12.55 8.89 -9.78
N LYS A 174 -12.36 9.07 -8.47
CA LYS A 174 -11.35 9.97 -7.89
C LYS A 174 -10.75 9.31 -6.66
N ILE A 175 -9.48 9.60 -6.41
CA ILE A 175 -8.83 9.26 -5.14
C ILE A 175 -9.22 10.33 -4.12
N LEU A 176 -9.83 9.92 -3.02
CA LEU A 176 -10.18 10.80 -1.91
C LEU A 176 -9.08 10.74 -0.84
N PRO A 177 -8.44 11.86 -0.47
CA PRO A 177 -7.37 11.87 0.53
C PRO A 177 -7.76 11.25 1.88
N GLU A 178 -9.02 11.41 2.27
CA GLU A 178 -9.63 10.88 3.49
C GLU A 178 -10.14 9.43 3.35
N SER A 179 -10.16 8.88 2.13
CA SER A 179 -10.63 7.53 1.82
C SER A 179 -9.70 6.81 0.84
N MET A 180 -8.54 6.39 1.33
CA MET A 180 -7.50 5.79 0.51
C MET A 180 -7.72 4.28 0.30
N SER A 181 -8.04 3.89 -0.94
CA SER A 181 -8.01 2.51 -1.43
C SER A 181 -6.56 2.02 -1.68
N CYS A 182 -6.39 0.84 -2.29
CA CYS A 182 -5.08 0.38 -2.77
C CYS A 182 -4.44 1.35 -3.78
N VAL A 183 -5.25 1.97 -4.64
CA VAL A 183 -4.81 2.98 -5.61
C VAL A 183 -4.31 4.23 -4.90
N GLY A 184 -5.12 4.77 -3.98
CA GLY A 184 -4.75 5.96 -3.21
C GLY A 184 -3.47 5.76 -2.40
N LEU A 185 -3.40 4.65 -1.65
CA LEU A 185 -2.22 4.29 -0.87
C LEU A 185 -0.99 4.09 -1.75
N GLY A 186 -1.14 3.44 -2.91
CA GLY A 186 -0.04 3.27 -3.86
C GLY A 186 0.49 4.59 -4.39
N CYS A 187 -0.40 5.53 -4.75
CA CYS A 187 -0.03 6.87 -5.17
C CYS A 187 0.70 7.65 -4.06
N SER A 188 0.16 7.63 -2.83
CA SER A 188 0.77 8.27 -1.65
C SER A 188 2.19 7.74 -1.41
N LEU A 189 2.34 6.41 -1.39
CA LEU A 189 3.64 5.76 -1.20
C LEU A 189 4.65 6.17 -2.29
N MET A 190 4.25 6.18 -3.56
CA MET A 190 5.13 6.62 -4.65
C MET A 190 5.58 8.07 -4.50
N GLU A 191 4.69 8.99 -4.10
CA GLU A 191 5.05 10.39 -3.86
C GLU A 191 5.98 10.56 -2.66
N HIS A 192 5.71 9.84 -1.57
CA HIS A 192 6.59 9.84 -0.39
C HIS A 192 7.99 9.30 -0.75
N MET A 193 8.08 8.19 -1.49
CA MET A 193 9.34 7.66 -2.01
C MET A 193 10.09 8.69 -2.86
N LYS A 194 9.42 9.32 -3.84
CA LYS A 194 10.03 10.36 -4.69
C LYS A 194 10.54 11.54 -3.87
N SER A 195 9.77 11.99 -2.88
CA SER A 195 10.13 13.12 -2.02
C SER A 195 11.37 12.84 -1.17
N VAL A 196 11.45 11.66 -0.54
CA VAL A 196 12.54 11.31 0.38
C VAL A 196 13.79 10.82 -0.37
N MET A 197 13.61 10.02 -1.41
CA MET A 197 14.68 9.28 -2.05
C MET A 197 15.07 9.82 -3.44
N GLY A 198 14.24 10.65 -4.07
CA GLY A 198 14.42 11.07 -5.47
C GLY A 198 15.71 11.84 -5.74
N ASN A 199 16.25 12.56 -4.76
CA ASN A 199 17.54 13.24 -4.90
C ASN A 199 18.73 12.27 -4.89
N CYS A 200 18.61 11.14 -4.19
CA CYS A 200 19.66 10.13 -4.09
C CYS A 200 19.56 9.09 -5.22
N TYR A 201 18.35 8.88 -5.75
CA TYR A 201 18.05 7.91 -6.82
C TYR A 201 17.19 8.56 -7.91
N PRO A 202 17.75 9.46 -8.74
CA PRO A 202 16.99 10.16 -9.78
C PRO A 202 16.29 9.22 -10.77
N GLU A 203 16.92 8.08 -11.09
CA GLU A 203 16.43 7.06 -12.01
C GLU A 203 15.21 6.30 -11.45
N MET A 204 14.95 6.38 -10.14
CA MET A 204 13.80 5.74 -9.52
C MET A 204 12.48 6.18 -10.16
N LYS A 205 12.37 7.43 -10.64
CA LYS A 205 11.14 7.93 -11.27
C LYS A 205 10.72 7.11 -12.50
N SER A 206 11.67 6.63 -13.30
CA SER A 206 11.35 5.86 -14.50
C SER A 206 11.22 4.36 -14.23
N ALA A 207 11.78 3.87 -13.12
CA ALA A 207 11.70 2.48 -12.67
C ALA A 207 10.52 2.17 -11.72
N LEU A 208 9.94 3.19 -11.07
CA LEU A 208 8.83 3.09 -10.11
C LEU A 208 7.48 3.27 -10.81
N PHE A 209 6.54 2.37 -10.56
CA PHE A 209 5.22 2.37 -11.19
C PHE A 209 4.16 1.61 -10.38
N LEU A 210 2.89 1.83 -10.70
CA LEU A 210 1.80 0.97 -10.25
C LEU A 210 1.63 -0.20 -11.22
N ALA A 211 1.54 -1.41 -10.68
CA ALA A 211 1.21 -2.62 -11.41
C ALA A 211 -0.25 -3.01 -11.14
N SER A 212 -0.94 -3.54 -12.15
CA SER A 212 -2.26 -4.14 -11.97
C SER A 212 -2.14 -5.57 -11.44
N CYS A 213 -3.06 -5.93 -10.55
CA CYS A 213 -3.12 -7.25 -9.92
C CYS A 213 -4.46 -7.93 -10.21
N GLU A 214 -4.40 -9.22 -10.50
CA GLU A 214 -5.56 -10.11 -10.54
C GLU A 214 -5.50 -11.11 -9.41
N GLU A 215 -6.67 -11.47 -8.89
CA GLU A 215 -6.80 -12.36 -7.76
C GLU A 215 -7.46 -13.69 -8.14
N MET A 216 -7.09 -14.74 -7.42
CA MET A 216 -7.67 -16.07 -7.52
C MET A 216 -7.65 -16.63 -8.96
N VAL A 217 -6.57 -16.38 -9.70
CA VAL A 217 -6.38 -16.85 -11.07
C VAL A 217 -6.22 -18.36 -11.08
N SER A 218 -7.15 -19.05 -11.77
CA SER A 218 -7.19 -20.51 -11.87
C SER A 218 -6.26 -21.06 -12.97
N GLU A 219 -6.20 -20.39 -14.13
CA GLU A 219 -5.44 -20.82 -15.30
C GLU A 219 -4.29 -19.84 -15.61
N ILE A 220 -3.20 -19.95 -14.84
CA ILE A 220 -2.03 -19.06 -14.94
C ILE A 220 -1.45 -19.04 -16.36
N ASP A 221 -1.31 -20.20 -17.01
CA ASP A 221 -0.72 -20.30 -18.35
C ASP A 221 -1.56 -19.57 -19.41
N VAL A 222 -2.90 -19.63 -19.29
CA VAL A 222 -3.82 -18.92 -20.19
C VAL A 222 -3.70 -17.43 -19.98
N TYR A 223 -3.73 -16.98 -18.72
CA TYR A 223 -3.64 -15.56 -18.39
C TYR A 223 -2.32 -14.96 -18.88
N THR A 224 -1.21 -15.64 -18.60
CA THR A 224 0.15 -15.18 -18.93
C THR A 224 0.52 -15.32 -20.40
N SER A 225 -0.31 -15.99 -21.22
CA SER A 225 -0.13 -16.07 -22.67
C SER A 225 -0.35 -14.71 -23.38
N SER A 226 -1.02 -13.77 -22.72
CA SER A 226 -1.21 -12.39 -23.19
C SER A 226 -0.27 -11.42 -22.48
N SER A 227 0.33 -10.47 -23.20
CA SER A 227 1.13 -9.39 -22.63
C SER A 227 1.06 -8.15 -23.54
N PRO A 228 0.38 -7.07 -23.14
CA PRO A 228 -0.33 -6.89 -21.86
C PRO A 228 -1.58 -7.79 -21.70
N PRO A 229 -2.12 -7.92 -20.47
CA PRO A 229 -3.36 -8.63 -20.22
C PRO A 229 -4.51 -8.13 -21.09
N SER A 230 -5.23 -9.06 -21.72
CA SER A 230 -6.51 -8.77 -22.38
C SER A 230 -7.56 -8.38 -21.35
N GLN A 231 -8.46 -7.45 -21.70
CA GLN A 231 -9.60 -7.10 -20.85
C GLN A 231 -10.55 -8.29 -20.65
N SER A 232 -10.66 -9.18 -21.63
CA SER A 232 -11.54 -10.36 -21.60
C SER A 232 -11.21 -11.42 -20.54
N PHE A 233 -10.21 -11.18 -19.71
CA PHE A 233 -9.81 -12.08 -18.62
C PHE A 233 -9.44 -11.29 -17.35
N SER A 234 -9.51 -9.96 -17.37
CA SER A 234 -8.77 -9.08 -16.45
C SER A 234 -9.69 -8.09 -15.77
N VAL A 235 -9.92 -8.35 -14.49
CA VAL A 235 -10.86 -7.66 -13.62
C VAL A 235 -10.18 -6.47 -12.91
N LYS A 236 -8.87 -6.59 -12.66
CA LYS A 236 -7.95 -5.54 -12.16
C LYS A 236 -8.40 -4.92 -10.85
N GLU A 237 -8.79 -5.77 -9.92
CA GLU A 237 -9.36 -5.38 -8.63
C GLU A 237 -8.36 -4.66 -7.72
N HIS A 238 -7.08 -4.93 -7.89
CA HIS A 238 -6.03 -4.45 -6.99
C HIS A 238 -4.84 -3.84 -7.75
N VAL A 239 -4.14 -2.94 -7.07
CA VAL A 239 -2.88 -2.37 -7.55
C VAL A 239 -1.86 -2.31 -6.43
N LEU A 240 -0.58 -2.43 -6.79
CA LEU A 240 0.51 -2.25 -5.85
C LEU A 240 1.68 -1.52 -6.50
N VAL A 241 2.60 -1.01 -5.68
CA VAL A 241 3.78 -0.27 -6.12
C VAL A 241 4.89 -1.25 -6.45
N VAL A 242 5.47 -1.10 -7.64
CA VAL A 242 6.59 -1.90 -8.13
C VAL A 242 7.75 -0.98 -8.48
N LEU A 243 8.94 -1.39 -8.06
CA LEU A 243 10.21 -0.83 -8.53
C LEU A 243 10.99 -1.93 -9.24
N LYS A 244 11.26 -1.75 -10.54
CA LYS A 244 12.15 -2.66 -11.27
C LYS A 244 13.60 -2.33 -10.91
N ILE A 245 14.38 -3.36 -10.61
CA ILE A 245 15.77 -3.24 -10.18
C ILE A 245 16.68 -4.12 -11.02
N ARG A 246 17.97 -3.77 -11.03
CA ARG A 246 19.04 -4.63 -11.55
C ARG A 246 20.15 -4.70 -10.51
N MET A 247 20.50 -5.90 -10.07
CA MET A 247 21.59 -6.11 -9.11
C MET A 247 22.67 -6.98 -9.73
N GLU A 248 23.87 -6.44 -9.90
CA GLU A 248 25.02 -7.16 -10.48
C GLU A 248 24.67 -7.84 -11.82
N GLY A 249 23.92 -7.14 -12.67
CA GLY A 249 23.47 -7.64 -13.98
C GLY A 249 22.24 -8.56 -13.96
N ARG A 250 21.66 -8.82 -12.78
CA ARG A 250 20.46 -9.66 -12.62
C ARG A 250 19.21 -8.81 -12.44
N ASP A 251 18.18 -9.09 -13.22
CA ASP A 251 16.92 -8.36 -13.16
C ASP A 251 16.05 -8.83 -12.00
N GLY A 252 15.35 -7.89 -11.37
CA GLY A 252 14.39 -8.19 -10.32
C GLY A 252 13.41 -7.05 -10.08
N TYR A 253 12.55 -7.24 -9.08
CA TYR A 253 11.52 -6.29 -8.70
C TYR A 253 11.46 -6.17 -7.18
N ILE A 254 11.14 -4.97 -6.70
CA ILE A 254 10.74 -4.73 -5.32
C ILE A 254 9.26 -4.40 -5.33
N LEU A 255 8.46 -5.17 -4.60
CA LEU A 255 7.02 -5.01 -4.46
C LEU A 255 6.70 -4.37 -3.11
N LEU A 256 5.82 -3.38 -3.14
CA LEU A 256 5.31 -2.68 -1.96
C LEU A 256 3.79 -2.63 -2.08
N ASP A 257 3.11 -3.35 -1.19
CA ASP A 257 1.65 -3.46 -1.21
C ASP A 257 1.05 -2.86 0.07
N PRO A 258 0.85 -1.53 0.08
CA PRO A 258 0.19 -0.89 1.20
C PRO A 258 -1.32 -1.21 1.24
N GLY A 259 -1.94 -1.71 0.17
CA GLY A 259 -3.35 -2.08 0.17
C GLY A 259 -3.61 -3.31 1.05
N TYR A 260 -2.81 -4.35 0.90
CA TYR A 260 -2.94 -5.62 1.64
C TYR A 260 -2.05 -5.75 2.87
N HIS A 261 -1.50 -4.63 3.32
CA HIS A 261 -0.67 -4.59 4.53
C HIS A 261 0.53 -5.54 4.43
N VAL A 262 1.15 -5.64 3.25
CA VAL A 262 2.44 -6.31 3.14
C VAL A 262 3.47 -5.35 3.72
N ASN A 263 3.83 -5.56 4.99
CA ASN A 263 4.61 -4.61 5.79
C ASN A 263 6.14 -4.68 5.58
N ILE A 264 6.57 -5.37 4.52
CA ILE A 264 7.96 -5.49 4.12
C ILE A 264 8.09 -5.22 2.62
N PRO A 265 9.21 -4.64 2.16
CA PRO A 265 9.57 -4.70 0.75
C PRO A 265 9.84 -6.15 0.36
N VAL A 266 9.10 -6.66 -0.63
CA VAL A 266 9.28 -8.02 -1.15
C VAL A 266 10.17 -7.96 -2.38
N ILE A 267 11.26 -8.72 -2.38
CA ILE A 267 12.22 -8.78 -3.48
C ILE A 267 11.95 -10.04 -4.30
N VAL A 268 11.73 -9.86 -5.59
CA VAL A 268 11.51 -10.93 -6.57
C VAL A 268 12.62 -10.86 -7.60
N MET A 269 13.59 -11.76 -7.50
CA MET A 269 14.68 -11.86 -8.48
C MET A 269 14.23 -12.78 -9.63
N SER A 270 14.56 -12.41 -10.86
CA SER A 270 14.15 -13.21 -12.04
C SER A 270 14.78 -14.60 -12.09
N ASP A 271 15.93 -14.78 -11.43
CA ASP A 271 16.60 -16.07 -11.27
C ASP A 271 16.15 -16.84 -10.01
N GLY A 272 15.30 -16.25 -9.18
CA GLY A 272 14.84 -16.81 -7.91
C GLY A 272 15.93 -16.93 -6.83
N LEU A 273 17.15 -16.46 -7.09
CA LEU A 273 18.27 -16.54 -6.17
C LEU A 273 18.28 -15.36 -5.20
N PHE A 274 18.99 -15.51 -4.08
CA PHE A 274 19.21 -14.42 -3.13
C PHE A 274 19.67 -13.14 -3.87
N PRO A 275 19.10 -11.96 -3.59
CA PRO A 275 18.27 -11.58 -2.43
C PRO A 275 16.75 -11.81 -2.57
N ASN A 276 16.30 -12.72 -3.43
CA ASN A 276 14.89 -13.11 -3.50
C ASN A 276 14.30 -13.46 -2.11
N THR A 277 13.12 -12.91 -1.78
CA THR A 277 12.52 -13.03 -0.45
C THR A 277 12.02 -14.45 -0.13
N GLY A 278 11.43 -15.14 -1.13
CA GLY A 278 10.80 -16.45 -0.93
C GLY A 278 9.54 -16.39 -0.05
N TRP A 279 9.19 -17.52 0.57
CA TRP A 279 8.03 -17.63 1.45
C TRP A 279 8.19 -16.80 2.72
N PHE A 280 7.20 -15.97 3.04
CA PHE A 280 7.13 -15.23 4.29
C PHE A 280 5.73 -15.27 4.92
N LEU A 281 5.70 -15.08 6.24
CA LEU A 281 4.47 -15.02 7.01
C LEU A 281 3.87 -13.62 6.90
N LEU A 282 2.69 -13.50 6.30
CA LEU A 282 1.94 -12.24 6.27
C LEU A 282 1.20 -12.02 7.59
N SER A 283 0.43 -13.02 8.03
CA SER A 283 -0.37 -12.90 9.25
C SER A 283 -0.52 -14.24 9.96
N ASN A 284 -0.60 -14.18 11.28
CA ASN A 284 -0.84 -15.33 12.14
C ASN A 284 -1.80 -14.93 13.26
N THR A 285 -3.06 -15.31 13.10
CA THR A 285 -4.14 -15.06 14.05
C THR A 285 -4.59 -16.37 14.68
N ALA A 286 -5.39 -16.29 15.74
CA ALA A 286 -5.98 -17.48 16.34
C ALA A 286 -6.86 -18.30 15.36
N LYS A 287 -7.39 -17.67 14.31
CA LYS A 287 -8.30 -18.29 13.32
C LYS A 287 -7.59 -18.76 12.06
N SER A 288 -6.53 -18.07 11.65
CA SER A 288 -5.89 -18.26 10.35
C SER A 288 -4.42 -17.85 10.36
N LYS A 289 -3.60 -18.63 9.63
CA LYS A 289 -2.22 -18.30 9.27
C LYS A 289 -2.15 -18.10 7.75
N LYS A 290 -1.66 -16.95 7.29
CA LYS A 290 -1.45 -16.64 5.86
C LYS A 290 0.03 -16.42 5.55
N GLU A 291 0.51 -17.08 4.51
CA GLU A 291 1.89 -17.01 4.02
C GLU A 291 1.86 -16.69 2.53
N TYR A 292 2.79 -15.84 2.07
CA TYR A 292 2.92 -15.43 0.67
C TYR A 292 4.27 -15.83 0.09
N ASN A 293 4.31 -16.04 -1.21
CA ASN A 293 5.52 -16.21 -2.01
C ASN A 293 5.33 -15.54 -3.38
N TYR A 294 6.41 -15.02 -3.96
CA TYR A 294 6.36 -14.30 -5.23
C TYR A 294 7.45 -14.82 -6.17
N SER A 295 7.10 -15.05 -7.43
CA SER A 295 8.02 -15.55 -8.46
C SER A 295 7.71 -15.00 -9.84
N CYS A 296 8.73 -14.73 -10.65
CA CYS A 296 8.55 -14.24 -12.02
C CYS A 296 7.98 -15.33 -12.94
N VAL A 297 6.98 -14.97 -13.76
CA VAL A 297 6.39 -15.81 -14.81
C VAL A 297 6.19 -14.95 -16.06
N GLY A 298 7.18 -14.94 -16.97
CA GLY A 298 7.16 -14.08 -18.15
C GLY A 298 7.15 -12.59 -17.80
N SER A 299 6.16 -11.83 -18.29
CA SER A 299 5.93 -10.42 -17.94
C SER A 299 5.11 -10.21 -16.66
N TYR A 300 4.94 -11.27 -15.87
CA TYR A 300 4.16 -11.30 -14.65
C TYR A 300 4.99 -11.70 -13.45
N ILE A 301 4.46 -11.39 -12.27
CA ILE A 301 4.87 -12.02 -11.02
C ILE A 301 3.67 -12.81 -10.51
N GLU A 302 3.86 -14.11 -10.33
CA GLU A 302 2.92 -14.96 -9.61
C GLU A 302 3.06 -14.69 -8.12
N TRP A 303 1.96 -14.31 -7.49
CA TRP A 303 1.82 -14.17 -6.05
C TRP A 303 1.03 -15.35 -5.52
N GLN A 304 1.73 -16.28 -4.90
CA GLN A 304 1.16 -17.48 -4.31
C GLN A 304 0.73 -17.21 -2.88
N VAL A 305 -0.51 -17.61 -2.56
CA VAL A 305 -1.06 -17.50 -1.20
C VAL A 305 -1.26 -18.89 -0.62
N LYS A 306 -0.82 -19.07 0.62
CA LYS A 306 -1.12 -20.24 1.44
C LYS A 306 -1.85 -19.80 2.70
N GLU A 307 -3.10 -20.24 2.86
CA GLU A 307 -3.89 -19.99 4.05
C GLU A 307 -4.15 -21.29 4.82
N THR A 308 -3.80 -21.31 6.10
CA THR A 308 -4.08 -22.42 7.01
C THR A 308 -5.15 -22.01 8.01
N ARG A 309 -6.33 -22.65 7.95
CA ARG A 309 -7.43 -22.47 8.92
C ARG A 309 -7.80 -23.80 9.55
N CYS A 310 -7.81 -23.87 10.88
CA CYS A 310 -8.15 -25.09 11.63
C CYS A 310 -7.40 -26.34 11.12
N GLY A 311 -6.13 -26.19 10.76
CA GLY A 311 -5.28 -27.27 10.22
C GLY A 311 -5.49 -27.61 8.75
N LYS A 312 -6.50 -27.03 8.08
CA LYS A 312 -6.71 -27.17 6.62
C LYS A 312 -5.93 -26.10 5.89
N VAL A 313 -5.18 -26.51 4.86
CA VAL A 313 -4.38 -25.63 4.01
C VAL A 313 -5.11 -25.44 2.68
N ASN A 314 -5.41 -24.19 2.35
CA ASN A 314 -5.88 -23.76 1.04
C ASN A 314 -4.76 -22.97 0.35
N SER A 315 -4.67 -23.05 -0.97
CA SER A 315 -3.70 -22.27 -1.75
C SER A 315 -4.32 -21.82 -3.06
N TRP A 316 -3.95 -20.62 -3.49
CA TRP A 316 -4.37 -20.02 -4.75
C TRP A 316 -3.28 -19.07 -5.24
N SER A 317 -3.35 -18.71 -6.51
CA SER A 317 -2.39 -17.81 -7.15
C SER A 317 -3.08 -16.53 -7.61
N ASN A 318 -2.37 -15.44 -7.45
CA ASN A 318 -2.70 -14.11 -7.94
C ASN A 318 -1.62 -13.72 -8.95
N LEU A 319 -1.90 -12.79 -9.86
CA LEU A 319 -0.94 -12.36 -10.88
C LEU A 319 -0.76 -10.84 -10.84
N ILE A 320 0.50 -10.41 -10.93
CA ILE A 320 0.87 -8.99 -11.00
C ILE A 320 1.51 -8.75 -12.37
N TYR A 321 0.92 -7.89 -13.18
CA TYR A 321 1.52 -7.54 -14.47
C TYR A 321 2.60 -6.46 -14.30
N VAL A 322 3.84 -6.81 -14.63
CA VAL A 322 5.01 -5.93 -14.47
C VAL A 322 5.68 -5.53 -15.78
N GLY A 323 5.17 -6.02 -16.92
CA GLY A 323 5.73 -5.73 -18.24
C GLY A 323 5.61 -4.28 -18.67
N ARG A 324 4.57 -3.56 -18.23
CA ARG A 324 4.36 -2.13 -18.53
C ARG A 324 3.69 -1.42 -17.36
N LYS A 325 3.90 -0.11 -17.29
CA LYS A 325 3.27 0.76 -16.28
C LYS A 325 1.75 0.79 -16.46
N PHE A 326 0.98 0.58 -15.40
CA PHE A 326 -0.47 0.73 -15.46
C PHE A 326 -0.85 2.22 -15.34
N LEU A 327 -1.54 2.79 -16.33
CA LEU A 327 -1.73 4.25 -16.42
C LEU A 327 -3.12 4.72 -16.00
N ASN A 328 -4.18 3.94 -16.26
CA ASN A 328 -5.56 4.33 -15.96
C ASN A 328 -6.14 3.61 -14.74
N TYR A 329 -5.31 3.38 -13.72
CA TYR A 329 -5.68 2.72 -12.47
C TYR A 329 -6.88 3.37 -11.74
N ILE A 330 -7.12 4.67 -11.93
CA ILE A 330 -8.31 5.34 -11.37
C ILE A 330 -9.58 4.88 -12.11
N ASN A 331 -9.56 4.92 -13.44
CA ASN A 331 -10.74 4.60 -14.25
C ASN A 331 -11.05 3.10 -14.30
N VAL A 332 -10.12 2.25 -13.86
CA VAL A 332 -10.27 0.80 -13.82
C VAL A 332 -10.39 0.32 -12.38
N SER A 333 -9.29 0.31 -11.61
CA SER A 333 -9.27 -0.30 -10.27
C SER A 333 -10.02 0.53 -9.21
N GLU A 334 -9.85 1.87 -9.18
CA GLU A 334 -10.62 2.71 -8.24
C GLU A 334 -12.11 2.65 -8.59
N LYS A 335 -12.45 2.75 -9.87
CA LYS A 335 -13.83 2.65 -10.37
C LYS A 335 -14.46 1.28 -10.11
N ARG A 336 -13.70 0.19 -10.24
CA ARG A 336 -14.15 -1.16 -9.90
C ARG A 336 -14.47 -1.27 -8.41
N ASN A 337 -13.64 -0.68 -7.56
CA ASN A 337 -13.83 -0.71 -6.10
C ASN A 337 -15.17 -0.11 -5.65
N LEU A 338 -15.71 0.89 -6.39
CA LEU A 338 -17.00 1.53 -6.08
C LEU A 338 -18.18 0.57 -6.10
N VAL A 339 -18.11 -0.49 -6.93
CA VAL A 339 -19.18 -1.48 -7.07
C VAL A 339 -18.83 -2.83 -6.46
N PHE A 340 -17.60 -3.03 -5.99
CA PHE A 340 -17.20 -4.26 -5.30
C PHE A 340 -18.09 -4.53 -4.08
N ASN A 341 -18.39 -5.77 -3.70
CA ASN A 341 -19.35 -6.01 -2.60
C ASN A 341 -18.75 -5.84 -1.18
N PHE A 342 -17.42 -5.80 -1.05
CA PHE A 342 -16.78 -5.67 0.27
C PHE A 342 -16.37 -4.24 0.59
N ARG A 343 -16.76 -3.74 1.76
CA ARG A 343 -16.39 -2.40 2.25
C ARG A 343 -15.60 -2.51 3.53
N THR A 344 -14.58 -1.67 3.67
CA THR A 344 -13.65 -1.77 4.78
C THR A 344 -12.99 -0.43 5.13
N ILE A 345 -12.75 -0.25 6.43
CA ILE A 345 -11.90 0.77 7.03
C ILE A 345 -10.93 0.04 7.94
N VAL A 346 -9.62 0.17 7.71
CA VAL A 346 -8.60 -0.51 8.50
C VAL A 346 -7.49 0.46 8.87
N LYS A 347 -7.34 0.67 10.17
CA LYS A 347 -6.16 1.29 10.77
C LYS A 347 -5.12 0.23 11.08
N ARG A 348 -3.87 0.60 10.83
CA ARG A 348 -2.71 -0.30 10.90
C ARG A 348 -1.63 0.34 11.75
N ASP A 349 -0.83 -0.50 12.38
CA ASP A 349 0.49 -0.13 12.85
C ASP A 349 1.54 -0.67 11.86
N LYS A 350 2.83 -0.56 12.19
CA LYS A 350 3.94 -1.03 11.33
C LYS A 350 3.96 -2.55 11.10
N LYS A 351 3.14 -3.31 11.81
CA LYS A 351 3.16 -4.78 11.85
C LYS A 351 1.85 -5.40 11.41
N GLN A 352 0.71 -4.84 11.81
CA GLN A 352 -0.60 -5.48 11.64
C GLN A 352 -1.77 -4.47 11.64
N PRO A 353 -2.95 -4.90 11.16
CA PRO A 353 -4.21 -4.21 11.42
C PRO A 353 -4.51 -4.15 12.93
N VAL A 354 -4.79 -2.95 13.45
CA VAL A 354 -5.02 -2.70 14.88
C VAL A 354 -6.47 -2.41 15.23
N ALA A 355 -7.20 -1.74 14.34
CA ALA A 355 -8.62 -1.46 14.48
C ALA A 355 -9.27 -1.25 13.11
N GLY A 356 -10.57 -1.45 13.01
CA GLY A 356 -11.27 -1.29 11.75
C GLY A 356 -12.69 -1.82 11.78
N LEU A 357 -13.39 -1.58 10.68
CA LEU A 357 -14.69 -2.15 10.39
C LEU A 357 -14.72 -2.68 8.97
N TYR A 358 -15.50 -3.73 8.74
CA TYR A 358 -15.81 -4.19 7.39
C TYR A 358 -17.23 -4.74 7.32
N CYS A 359 -17.80 -4.75 6.12
CA CYS A 359 -19.08 -5.40 5.83
C CYS A 359 -19.07 -5.98 4.41
N ASN A 360 -19.89 -7.00 4.21
CA ASN A 360 -20.21 -7.50 2.88
C ASN A 360 -21.61 -6.98 2.50
N LEU A 361 -21.71 -6.30 1.36
CA LEU A 361 -22.96 -5.78 0.81
C LEU A 361 -23.77 -6.85 0.07
N GLU A 362 -23.32 -8.09 0.11
CA GLU A 362 -24.00 -9.28 -0.40
C GLU A 362 -23.99 -10.41 0.63
N GLY A 363 -25.15 -10.99 0.90
CA GLY A 363 -25.33 -12.13 1.79
C GLY A 363 -25.24 -11.80 3.29
N ASP A 364 -24.07 -11.41 3.80
CA ASP A 364 -23.83 -11.24 5.24
C ASP A 364 -24.04 -9.79 5.72
N GLU A 365 -25.31 -9.44 5.95
CA GLU A 365 -25.81 -8.09 6.29
C GLU A 365 -25.43 -7.62 7.70
N ARG A 366 -24.13 -7.46 7.94
CA ARG A 366 -23.61 -6.96 9.22
C ARG A 366 -22.31 -6.19 9.03
N PHE A 367 -22.08 -5.25 9.93
CA PHE A 367 -20.74 -4.73 10.17
C PHE A 367 -20.00 -5.62 11.16
N THR A 368 -18.73 -5.89 10.87
CA THR A 368 -17.80 -6.46 11.85
C THR A 368 -16.77 -5.41 12.22
N PHE A 369 -16.79 -5.01 13.49
CA PHE A 369 -15.79 -4.13 14.09
C PHE A 369 -14.73 -4.97 14.75
N PHE A 370 -13.48 -4.54 14.67
CA PHE A 370 -12.39 -5.08 15.47
C PHE A 370 -11.55 -3.95 16.05
N PHE A 371 -11.10 -4.14 17.28
CA PHE A 371 -10.30 -3.19 18.04
C PHE A 371 -9.68 -3.90 19.25
N HIS A 372 -8.86 -3.19 20.03
CA HIS A 372 -8.34 -3.71 21.30
C HIS A 372 -9.18 -3.19 22.47
N ASP A 373 -9.59 -4.06 23.39
CA ASP A 373 -10.27 -3.63 24.61
C ASP A 373 -9.30 -2.98 25.62
N GLU A 374 -9.82 -2.57 26.78
CA GLU A 374 -9.03 -1.98 27.87
C GLU A 374 -7.91 -2.91 28.39
N SER A 375 -8.06 -4.23 28.18
CA SER A 375 -7.05 -5.24 28.51
C SER A 375 -6.04 -5.49 27.39
N CYS A 376 -6.02 -4.62 26.36
CA CYS A 376 -5.20 -4.76 25.15
C CYS A 376 -5.43 -6.08 24.40
N LYS A 377 -6.62 -6.69 24.55
CA LYS A 377 -7.00 -7.90 23.81
C LYS A 377 -7.80 -7.51 22.59
N ARG A 378 -7.49 -8.12 21.44
CA ARG A 378 -8.30 -7.94 20.23
C ARG A 378 -9.69 -8.52 20.43
N VAL A 379 -10.70 -7.69 20.21
CA VAL A 379 -12.14 -8.02 20.26
C VAL A 379 -12.74 -7.83 18.87
N GLU A 380 -13.74 -8.66 18.55
CA GLU A 380 -14.59 -8.50 17.37
C GLU A 380 -16.05 -8.35 17.80
N VAL A 381 -16.74 -7.34 17.28
CA VAL A 381 -18.18 -7.11 17.52
C VAL A 381 -18.89 -7.10 16.18
N LYS A 382 -19.96 -7.90 16.07
CA LYS A 382 -20.77 -8.01 14.86
C LYS A 382 -22.12 -7.33 15.09
N ILE A 383 -22.43 -6.34 14.27
CA ILE A 383 -23.65 -5.52 14.39
C ILE A 383 -24.49 -5.72 13.11
N PRO A 384 -25.69 -6.33 13.19
CA PRO A 384 -26.59 -6.51 12.05
C PRO A 384 -27.01 -5.18 11.43
N PHE A 385 -27.27 -5.14 10.13
CA PHE A 385 -27.74 -3.91 9.44
C PHE A 385 -29.08 -3.40 9.98
N ASP A 386 -30.02 -4.30 10.31
CA ASP A 386 -31.32 -3.95 10.89
C ASP A 386 -31.24 -3.15 12.20
N TYR A 387 -30.12 -3.27 12.93
CA TYR A 387 -29.88 -2.46 14.13
C TYR A 387 -29.91 -0.96 13.82
N PHE A 388 -29.44 -0.56 12.64
CA PHE A 388 -29.34 0.83 12.22
C PHE A 388 -30.64 1.39 11.61
N GLN A 389 -31.62 0.54 11.31
CA GLN A 389 -32.96 0.98 10.87
C GLN A 389 -33.90 1.31 12.05
N GLY A 390 -33.57 0.83 13.25
CA GLY A 390 -34.39 0.99 14.45
C GLY A 390 -33.98 2.15 15.36
N SER A 391 -34.68 2.28 16.49
CA SER A 391 -34.25 3.17 17.58
C SER A 391 -32.99 2.61 18.24
N ARG A 392 -31.86 3.29 18.03
CA ARG A 392 -30.58 2.95 18.65
C ARG A 392 -30.61 3.29 20.14
N GLU A 393 -30.34 2.30 20.97
CA GLU A 393 -30.18 2.47 22.42
C GLU A 393 -28.70 2.57 22.78
N ASN A 394 -28.37 3.24 23.87
CA ASN A 394 -27.00 3.22 24.38
C ASN A 394 -26.68 1.82 24.94
N ASN A 395 -26.05 1.00 24.11
CA ASN A 395 -25.77 -0.41 24.38
C ASN A 395 -24.32 -0.76 24.00
N HIS A 396 -23.99 -2.05 24.08
CA HIS A 396 -22.65 -2.54 23.76
C HIS A 396 -22.22 -2.31 22.29
N PHE A 397 -23.15 -2.17 21.33
CA PHE A 397 -22.86 -1.84 19.94
C PHE A 397 -22.39 -0.39 19.80
N GLU A 398 -23.08 0.56 20.43
CA GLU A 398 -22.66 1.97 20.43
C GLU A 398 -21.27 2.14 21.08
N CYS A 399 -21.03 1.43 22.19
CA CYS A 399 -19.71 1.41 22.84
C CYS A 399 -18.61 0.85 21.92
N ALA A 400 -18.92 -0.21 21.15
CA ALA A 400 -17.99 -0.78 20.18
C ALA A 400 -17.69 0.20 19.03
N ILE A 401 -18.70 0.90 18.51
CA ILE A 401 -18.53 1.93 17.46
C ILE A 401 -17.61 3.05 17.96
N SER A 402 -17.89 3.60 19.16
CA SER A 402 -17.10 4.68 19.77
C SER A 402 -15.64 4.25 20.00
N THR A 403 -15.45 3.06 20.58
CA THR A 403 -14.10 2.52 20.86
C THR A 403 -13.32 2.28 19.58
N CYS A 404 -13.97 1.71 18.57
CA CYS A 404 -13.34 1.46 17.27
C CYS A 404 -13.00 2.77 16.55
N ALA A 405 -13.91 3.74 16.52
CA ALA A 405 -13.69 5.05 15.92
C ALA A 405 -12.44 5.74 16.50
N ALA A 406 -12.32 5.75 17.84
CA ALA A 406 -11.18 6.32 18.54
C ALA A 406 -9.85 5.64 18.14
N GLN A 407 -9.82 4.31 18.01
CA GLN A 407 -8.61 3.57 17.62
C GLN A 407 -8.27 3.66 16.13
N ILE A 408 -9.28 3.82 15.27
CA ILE A 408 -9.06 4.14 13.85
C ILE A 408 -8.44 5.54 13.72
N GLY A 409 -8.67 6.42 14.70
CA GLY A 409 -8.27 7.82 14.69
C GLY A 409 -9.32 8.72 14.02
N PHE A 410 -10.56 8.27 13.95
CA PHE A 410 -11.68 9.03 13.37
C PHE A 410 -12.57 9.62 14.46
N ASN A 411 -13.26 10.68 14.11
CA ASN A 411 -14.33 11.21 14.96
C ASN A 411 -15.53 10.23 14.98
N GLU A 412 -16.11 9.98 16.14
CA GLU A 412 -17.24 9.06 16.30
C GLU A 412 -18.46 9.45 15.45
N THR A 413 -18.77 10.74 15.34
CA THR A 413 -19.84 11.26 14.48
C THR A 413 -19.52 11.02 13.00
N LEU A 414 -18.25 11.07 12.59
CA LEU A 414 -17.86 10.72 11.22
C LEU A 414 -18.11 9.24 10.93
N VAL A 415 -17.66 8.34 11.82
CA VAL A 415 -17.86 6.90 11.65
C VAL A 415 -19.35 6.54 11.66
N SER A 416 -20.13 7.14 12.56
CA SER A 416 -21.58 6.93 12.62
C SER A 416 -22.27 7.37 11.33
N ARG A 417 -21.92 8.53 10.78
CA ARG A 417 -22.45 8.99 9.48
C ARG A 417 -22.04 8.07 8.33
N MET A 418 -20.81 7.56 8.34
CA MET A 418 -20.37 6.59 7.32
C MET A 418 -21.18 5.30 7.39
N ILE A 419 -21.42 4.79 8.60
CA ILE A 419 -22.25 3.59 8.81
C ILE A 419 -23.68 3.83 8.33
N GLU A 420 -24.28 4.95 8.73
CA GLU A 420 -25.64 5.35 8.34
C GLU A 420 -25.75 5.49 6.82
N GLY A 421 -24.78 6.13 6.16
CA GLY A 421 -24.76 6.25 4.71
C GLY A 421 -24.62 4.90 3.99
N VAL A 422 -23.83 3.97 4.53
CA VAL A 422 -23.73 2.61 3.95
C VAL A 422 -25.06 1.88 4.08
N ILE A 423 -25.73 2.02 5.22
CA ILE A 423 -27.06 1.45 5.46
C ILE A 423 -28.09 2.06 4.52
N GLU A 424 -28.09 3.38 4.34
CA GLU A 424 -28.97 4.07 3.42
C GLU A 424 -28.78 3.57 1.98
N ALA A 425 -27.53 3.54 1.50
CA ALA A 425 -27.18 3.03 0.19
C ALA A 425 -27.59 1.57 0.01
N TYR A 426 -27.38 0.74 1.03
CA TYR A 426 -27.73 -0.69 1.03
C TYR A 426 -29.24 -0.93 0.82
N PHE A 427 -30.08 -0.15 1.52
CA PHE A 427 -31.54 -0.27 1.44
C PHE A 427 -32.18 0.54 0.32
N ASN A 428 -31.40 1.34 -0.42
CA ASN A 428 -31.88 2.07 -1.58
C ASN A 428 -32.16 1.10 -2.75
N SER A 429 -33.45 0.93 -3.07
CA SER A 429 -33.94 0.02 -4.11
C SER A 429 -33.54 0.41 -5.53
N GLU A 430 -33.15 1.66 -5.77
CA GLU A 430 -32.69 2.17 -7.07
C GLU A 430 -31.16 2.10 -7.22
N PHE A 431 -30.45 1.73 -6.14
CA PHE A 431 -28.99 1.70 -6.12
C PHE A 431 -28.44 0.29 -5.92
N MET A 432 -28.63 -0.32 -4.74
CA MET A 432 -27.91 -1.52 -4.34
C MET A 432 -28.15 -2.74 -5.26
N PRO A 433 -29.37 -3.02 -5.76
CA PRO A 433 -29.57 -4.12 -6.70
C PRO A 433 -28.75 -3.96 -7.99
N PHE A 434 -28.60 -2.74 -8.48
CA PHE A 434 -27.84 -2.44 -9.68
C PHE A 434 -26.32 -2.44 -9.42
N VAL A 435 -25.87 -2.02 -8.23
CA VAL A 435 -24.47 -2.18 -7.81
C VAL A 435 -24.08 -3.66 -7.79
N ARG A 436 -24.93 -4.53 -7.23
CA ARG A 436 -24.68 -5.98 -7.20
C ARG A 436 -24.62 -6.57 -8.61
N ASN A 437 -25.55 -6.18 -9.48
CA ASN A 437 -25.53 -6.63 -10.87
C ASN A 437 -24.26 -6.17 -11.61
N LEU A 438 -23.85 -4.91 -11.43
CA LEU A 438 -22.58 -4.40 -11.96
C LEU A 438 -21.38 -5.19 -11.43
N ASN A 439 -21.35 -5.54 -10.14
CA ASN A 439 -20.28 -6.36 -9.60
C ASN A 439 -20.22 -7.74 -10.26
N THR A 440 -21.37 -8.42 -10.37
CA THR A 440 -21.47 -9.73 -11.02
C THR A 440 -21.06 -9.66 -12.49
N GLU A 441 -21.51 -8.65 -13.23
CA GLU A 441 -21.16 -8.47 -14.65
C GLU A 441 -19.65 -8.31 -14.84
N ILE A 442 -18.95 -7.62 -13.95
CA ILE A 442 -17.48 -7.47 -14.06
C ILE A 442 -16.73 -8.72 -13.53
N ASP A 443 -17.34 -9.55 -12.68
CA ASP A 443 -16.73 -10.80 -12.16
C ASP A 443 -16.94 -12.01 -13.08
N GLU A 444 -18.00 -12.01 -13.89
CA GLU A 444 -18.34 -13.11 -14.82
C GLU A 444 -17.73 -12.94 -16.22
N GLU A 445 -17.18 -11.76 -16.54
CA GLU A 445 -16.36 -11.47 -17.74
C GLU A 445 -14.89 -11.83 -17.54
#